data_AF-A0A962UMC4-F1
#
_entry.id   AF-A0A962UMC4-F1
#
_cell.length_a   1.000
_cell.length_b   1.000
_cell.length_c   1.000
_cell.angle_alpha   90.00
_cell.angle_beta   90.00
_cell.angle_gamma   90.00
#
_symmetry.space_group_name_H-M   'P 1'
#
loop_
_entity.id
_entity.type
_entity.pdbx_description
1 polymer ?
#
loop_
_entity_poly.entity_id
_entity_poly.type
_entity_poly.pdbx_seq_one_letter_code
_entity_poly.pdbx_strand_id
1 'polypeptide(L)'
;RGGALMWLFDDVFPAWAVTELGLTPLPGIVVDAAAADHALEQPENAIVGPLPDVVRLDSADGHAVLHRARGIDAQDGGDWTTVGQLRSSPRSWNETGELRGTVSRDPARGEHAGPVTVGVLLQRGEGGSGGRIAMIGGHHWLTNAQVGQAANLALATGLVRWLTDNRELVTAAVNDRLDVRWSAQTAGTLAALSM
;
A
#
# COMPACT_ATOMS: atom_id res chain seq x y z
N ARG A 1 -17.36 15.22 10.47
CA ARG A 1 -17.77 13.79 10.57
C ARG A 1 -16.56 12.95 10.17
N GLY A 2 -16.16 11.98 10.99
CA GLY A 2 -15.07 11.05 10.68
C GLY A 2 -15.49 10.07 9.59
N GLY A 3 -14.57 9.76 8.67
CA GLY A 3 -14.79 8.88 7.53
C GLY A 3 -13.49 8.17 7.15
N ALA A 4 -13.63 7.09 6.40
CA ALA A 4 -12.52 6.27 5.95
C ALA A 4 -12.36 6.36 4.42
N LEU A 5 -11.12 6.49 3.96
CA LEU A 5 -10.79 6.52 2.53
C LEU A 5 -9.57 5.66 2.25
N MET A 6 -9.68 4.78 1.26
CA MET A 6 -8.52 4.17 0.61
C MET A 6 -8.40 4.76 -0.79
N TRP A 7 -7.26 5.36 -1.09
CA TRP A 7 -6.94 5.91 -2.38
C TRP A 7 -5.74 5.18 -2.98
N LEU A 8 -5.95 4.51 -4.11
CA LEU A 8 -4.92 3.86 -4.90
C LEU A 8 -4.65 4.76 -6.10
N PHE A 9 -3.41 5.19 -6.32
CA PHE A 9 -3.09 6.09 -7.44
C PHE A 9 -2.03 5.51 -8.36
N ASP A 10 -2.19 5.72 -9.66
CA ASP A 10 -1.13 5.54 -10.64
C ASP A 10 -0.61 6.91 -11.11
N ASP A 11 -1.00 7.36 -12.29
CA ASP A 11 -0.50 8.63 -12.85
C ASP A 11 -1.24 9.86 -12.30
N VAL A 12 -2.48 9.68 -11.84
CA VAL A 12 -3.31 10.78 -11.32
C VAL A 12 -3.23 10.83 -9.80
N PHE A 13 -2.58 11.88 -9.29
CA PHE A 13 -2.50 12.15 -7.86
C PHE A 13 -3.47 13.28 -7.46
N PRO A 14 -4.27 13.11 -6.41
CA PRO A 14 -5.26 14.12 -6.03
C PRO A 14 -4.59 15.39 -5.47
N ALA A 15 -4.93 16.54 -6.04
CA ALA A 15 -4.40 17.85 -5.59
C ALA A 15 -4.67 18.11 -4.10
N TRP A 16 -5.82 17.65 -3.57
CA TRP A 16 -6.15 17.80 -2.16
C TRP A 16 -5.21 17.01 -1.24
N ALA A 17 -4.60 15.91 -1.69
CA ALA A 17 -3.63 15.19 -0.87
C ALA A 17 -2.32 15.97 -0.72
N VAL A 18 -1.97 16.79 -1.72
CA VAL A 18 -0.83 17.71 -1.62
C VAL A 18 -1.14 18.82 -0.62
N THR A 19 -2.28 19.49 -0.77
CA THR A 19 -2.59 20.68 0.03
C THR A 19 -3.03 20.37 1.46
N GLU A 20 -3.81 19.32 1.66
CA GLU A 20 -4.43 19.01 2.96
C GLU A 20 -3.65 17.96 3.76
N LEU A 21 -2.89 17.09 3.09
CA LEU A 21 -2.19 15.96 3.74
C LEU A 21 -0.66 16.05 3.67
N GLY A 22 -0.09 17.02 2.94
CA GLY A 22 1.36 17.14 2.79
C GLY A 22 1.99 15.96 2.04
N LEU A 23 1.23 15.32 1.14
CA LEU A 23 1.72 14.18 0.34
C LEU A 23 2.03 14.60 -1.09
N THR A 24 3.19 14.20 -1.62
CA THR A 24 3.57 14.44 -3.01
C THR A 24 3.99 13.13 -3.69
N PRO A 25 3.49 12.83 -4.90
CA PRO A 25 3.89 11.61 -5.61
C PRO A 25 5.32 11.74 -6.14
N LEU A 26 6.09 10.65 -6.08
CA LEU A 26 7.36 10.54 -6.80
C LEU A 26 7.09 10.14 -8.26
N PRO A 27 7.91 10.62 -9.22
CA PRO A 27 7.79 10.21 -10.62
C PRO A 27 8.21 8.75 -10.81
N GLY A 28 7.71 8.13 -11.87
CA GLY A 28 8.08 6.77 -12.25
C GLY A 28 7.38 5.68 -11.45
N ILE A 29 8.01 4.51 -11.38
CA ILE A 29 7.55 3.34 -10.62
C ILE A 29 8.68 2.86 -9.71
N VAL A 30 8.34 2.16 -8.63
CA VAL A 30 9.34 1.61 -7.73
C VAL A 30 9.93 0.34 -8.32
N VAL A 31 11.25 0.32 -8.46
CA VAL A 31 12.06 -0.88 -8.69
C VAL A 31 12.72 -1.26 -7.38
N ASP A 32 12.82 -2.57 -7.10
CA ASP A 32 13.43 -3.08 -5.88
C ASP A 32 14.33 -4.29 -6.19
N ALA A 33 15.63 -4.14 -6.00
CA ALA A 33 16.56 -5.25 -6.23
C ALA A 33 16.39 -6.38 -5.20
N ALA A 34 15.65 -6.17 -4.11
CA ALA A 34 15.26 -7.23 -3.17
C ALA A 34 14.26 -8.23 -3.76
N ALA A 35 13.58 -7.89 -4.85
CA ALA A 35 12.68 -8.81 -5.55
C ALA A 35 13.38 -10.12 -5.97
N ALA A 36 14.67 -10.05 -6.32
CA ALA A 36 15.47 -11.22 -6.69
C ALA A 36 15.62 -12.23 -5.54
N ASP A 37 15.68 -11.78 -4.29
CA ASP A 37 15.77 -12.65 -3.10
C ASP A 37 14.47 -13.44 -2.89
N HIS A 38 13.38 -13.00 -3.51
CA HIS A 38 12.05 -13.58 -3.43
C HIS A 38 11.64 -14.32 -4.72
N ALA A 39 12.60 -14.61 -5.61
CA ALA A 39 12.39 -15.28 -6.89
C ALA A 39 11.38 -14.57 -7.81
N LEU A 40 11.25 -13.25 -7.69
CA LEU A 40 10.45 -12.43 -8.59
C LEU A 40 11.33 -11.98 -9.76
N GLU A 41 10.95 -12.37 -10.97
CA GLU A 41 11.73 -12.09 -12.19
C GLU A 41 11.70 -10.61 -12.60
N GLN A 42 10.63 -9.91 -12.22
CA GLN A 42 10.40 -8.52 -12.59
C GLN A 42 10.92 -7.56 -11.51
N PRO A 43 11.76 -6.57 -11.86
CA PRO A 43 12.32 -5.61 -10.92
C PRO A 43 11.30 -4.62 -10.34
N GLU A 44 10.17 -4.39 -11.03
CA GLU A 44 9.06 -3.51 -10.60
C GLU A 44 8.19 -4.09 -9.46
N ASN A 45 8.78 -4.86 -8.56
CA ASN A 45 8.12 -5.45 -7.41
C ASN A 45 8.67 -4.84 -6.12
N ALA A 46 8.00 -3.83 -5.57
CA ALA A 46 8.40 -3.24 -4.30
C ALA A 46 8.21 -4.25 -3.14
N ILE A 47 9.29 -4.57 -2.43
CA ILE A 47 9.26 -5.49 -1.29
C ILE A 47 8.97 -4.69 -0.03
N VAL A 48 7.74 -4.78 0.47
CA VAL A 48 7.23 -3.94 1.54
C VAL A 48 7.23 -4.67 2.86
N GLY A 49 8.05 -4.20 3.81
CA GLY A 49 8.08 -4.76 5.15
C GLY A 49 9.15 -4.10 6.05
N PRO A 50 9.00 -4.17 7.38
CA PRO A 50 7.85 -4.74 8.11
C PRO A 50 6.57 -3.90 7.94
N LEU A 51 5.40 -4.54 8.03
CA LEU A 51 4.11 -3.84 7.94
C LEU A 51 3.82 -3.03 9.22
N PRO A 52 3.23 -1.83 9.12
CA PRO A 52 2.85 -1.04 10.29
C PRO A 52 1.87 -1.78 11.20
N ASP A 53 2.02 -1.64 12.52
CA ASP A 53 1.20 -2.33 13.52
C ASP A 53 -0.31 -2.10 13.34
N VAL A 54 -0.70 -0.91 12.88
CA VAL A 54 -2.11 -0.56 12.63
C VAL A 54 -2.79 -1.44 11.59
N VAL A 55 -2.03 -2.02 10.65
CA VAL A 55 -2.54 -2.89 9.58
C VAL A 55 -1.94 -4.30 9.62
N ARG A 56 -1.04 -4.58 10.58
CA ARG A 56 -0.45 -5.89 10.76
C ARG A 56 -1.49 -6.83 11.36
N LEU A 57 -1.62 -8.02 10.77
CA LEU A 57 -2.45 -9.10 11.29
C LEU A 57 -1.55 -10.13 11.97
N ASP A 58 -2.01 -10.75 13.06
CA ASP A 58 -1.20 -11.65 13.90
C ASP A 58 -0.64 -12.87 13.15
N SER A 59 -1.23 -13.23 12.00
CA SER A 59 -0.80 -14.34 11.13
C SER A 59 0.14 -13.92 9.99
N ALA A 60 0.47 -12.63 9.89
CA ALA A 60 1.20 -12.05 8.75
C ALA A 60 2.65 -11.73 9.14
N ASP A 61 3.44 -12.78 9.37
CA ASP A 61 4.90 -12.66 9.33
C ASP A 61 5.33 -12.65 7.86
N GLY A 62 5.94 -11.56 7.39
CA GLY A 62 6.45 -11.49 6.02
C GLY A 62 6.45 -10.08 5.42
N HIS A 63 6.70 -10.04 4.12
CA HIS A 63 6.65 -8.84 3.29
C HIS A 63 5.42 -8.88 2.39
N ALA A 64 4.88 -7.72 2.05
CA ALA A 64 3.97 -7.55 0.92
C ALA A 64 4.79 -7.28 -0.35
N VAL A 65 4.21 -7.59 -1.51
CA VAL A 65 4.81 -7.33 -2.83
C VAL A 65 3.89 -6.40 -3.58
N LEU A 66 4.26 -5.12 -3.66
CA LEU A 66 3.48 -4.13 -4.41
C LEU A 66 4.04 -4.02 -5.83
N HIS A 67 3.46 -4.79 -6.75
CA HIS A 67 3.78 -4.73 -8.18
C HIS A 67 3.46 -3.34 -8.75
N ARG A 68 4.43 -2.77 -9.47
CA ARG A 68 4.37 -1.45 -10.12
C ARG A 68 3.91 -0.34 -9.16
N ALA A 69 4.37 -0.40 -7.91
CA ALA A 69 4.09 0.62 -6.92
C ALA A 69 4.64 1.98 -7.34
N ARG A 70 4.08 3.04 -6.77
CA ARG A 70 4.59 4.41 -6.94
C ARG A 70 4.99 5.00 -5.59
N GLY A 71 6.01 5.85 -5.62
CA GLY A 71 6.53 6.49 -4.43
C GLY A 71 5.68 7.67 -3.97
N ILE A 72 5.70 7.94 -2.67
CA ILE A 72 5.06 9.08 -2.03
C ILE A 72 6.09 9.71 -1.10
N ASP A 73 6.36 10.99 -1.28
CA ASP A 73 6.99 11.80 -0.23
C ASP A 73 5.91 12.32 0.71
N ALA A 74 6.12 12.13 2.01
CA ALA A 74 5.20 12.53 3.06
C ALA A 74 5.87 13.56 3.96
N GLN A 75 5.24 14.71 4.10
CA GLN A 75 5.58 15.75 5.06
C GLN A 75 4.45 15.90 6.08
N ASP A 76 4.70 16.62 7.17
CA ASP A 76 3.66 16.90 8.15
C ASP A 76 2.54 17.75 7.51
N GLY A 77 1.32 17.22 7.53
CA GLY A 77 0.16 17.80 6.86
C GLY A 77 -0.96 18.18 7.83
N GLY A 78 -1.02 19.44 8.22
CA GLY A 78 -2.14 20.02 8.98
C GLY A 78 -2.53 19.21 10.23
N ASP A 79 -3.81 18.81 10.29
CA ASP A 79 -4.39 18.05 11.41
C ASP A 79 -4.22 16.52 11.28
N TRP A 80 -3.56 16.03 10.22
CA TRP A 80 -3.39 14.61 9.97
C TRP A 80 -2.06 14.12 10.52
N THR A 81 -2.11 13.01 11.24
CA THR A 81 -0.93 12.34 11.78
C THR A 81 -0.64 11.07 11.01
N THR A 82 0.60 10.88 10.59
CA THR A 82 1.06 9.61 10.02
C THR A 82 1.15 8.55 11.12
N VAL A 83 0.30 7.52 11.02
CA VAL A 83 0.27 6.39 11.96
C VAL A 83 0.94 5.13 11.39
N GLY A 84 1.31 5.14 10.12
CA GLY A 84 2.05 4.06 9.48
C GLY A 84 2.49 4.41 8.07
N GLN A 85 3.56 3.76 7.60
CA GLN A 85 4.05 3.88 6.23
C GLN A 85 4.38 2.49 5.67
N LEU A 86 3.97 2.25 4.43
CA LEU A 86 4.39 1.10 3.65
C LEU A 86 5.69 1.49 2.94
N ARG A 87 6.81 0.89 3.34
CA ARG A 87 8.14 1.20 2.82
C ARG A 87 8.71 -0.01 2.10
N SER A 88 9.22 0.21 0.89
CA SER A 88 9.98 -0.78 0.12
C SER A 88 11.34 -1.09 0.75
N SER A 89 12.13 -1.98 0.16
CA SER A 89 13.43 -2.33 0.72
C SER A 89 14.45 -1.18 0.57
N PRO A 90 15.55 -1.18 1.35
CA PRO A 90 16.66 -0.24 1.15
C PRO A 90 17.34 -0.34 -0.22
N ARG A 91 17.10 -1.42 -0.99
CA ARG A 91 17.65 -1.63 -2.34
C ARG A 91 16.69 -1.16 -3.45
N SER A 92 15.71 -0.34 -3.09
CA SER A 92 14.75 0.22 -4.04
C SER A 92 15.10 1.63 -4.51
N TRP A 93 14.44 2.08 -5.57
CA TRP A 93 14.38 3.48 -6.02
C TRP A 93 13.13 3.70 -6.87
N ASN A 94 12.75 4.97 -7.12
CA ASN A 94 11.74 5.30 -8.13
C ASN A 94 12.40 5.43 -9.51
N GLU A 95 12.22 4.44 -10.37
CA GLU A 95 12.74 4.38 -11.74
C GLU A 95 11.84 5.16 -12.70
N THR A 96 12.45 6.06 -13.47
CA THR A 96 11.77 6.97 -14.42
C THR A 96 12.06 6.64 -15.89
N GLY A 97 12.99 5.73 -16.16
CA GLY A 97 13.38 5.26 -17.48
C GLY A 97 12.64 4.01 -17.96
N GLU A 98 13.15 3.41 -19.04
CA GLU A 98 12.65 2.13 -19.53
C GLU A 98 13.18 0.98 -18.67
N LEU A 99 12.30 0.04 -18.30
CA LEU A 99 12.67 -1.20 -17.62
C LEU A 99 13.20 -2.25 -18.62
N ARG A 100 14.37 -2.00 -19.20
CA ARG A 100 15.00 -2.93 -20.15
C ARG A 100 16.48 -3.12 -19.83
N GLY A 101 16.90 -4.39 -19.83
CA GLY A 101 18.29 -4.74 -19.53
C GLY A 101 18.68 -4.41 -18.09
N THR A 102 19.89 -3.89 -17.90
CA THR A 102 20.37 -3.45 -16.59
C THR A 102 19.80 -2.08 -16.25
N VAL A 103 18.94 -2.04 -15.23
CA VAL A 103 18.35 -0.80 -14.70
C VAL A 103 19.17 -0.33 -13.50
N SER A 104 19.44 0.97 -13.40
CA SER A 104 20.20 1.55 -12.30
C SER A 104 19.72 2.97 -12.01
N ARG A 105 19.61 3.30 -10.72
CA ARG A 105 19.18 4.63 -10.25
C ARG A 105 19.99 5.76 -10.87
N ASP A 106 19.29 6.77 -11.39
CA ASP A 106 19.84 8.03 -11.89
C ASP A 106 19.33 9.23 -11.04
N PRO A 107 20.13 9.71 -10.07
CA PRO A 107 19.76 10.87 -9.26
C PRO A 107 19.50 12.15 -10.07
N ALA A 108 20.09 12.30 -11.27
CA ALA A 108 19.90 13.48 -12.10
C ALA A 108 18.48 13.55 -12.71
N ARG A 109 17.74 12.43 -12.70
CA ARG A 109 16.36 12.33 -13.17
C ARG A 109 15.31 12.47 -12.06
N GLY A 110 15.73 12.82 -10.84
CA GLY A 110 14.83 12.88 -9.68
C GLY A 110 14.51 11.51 -9.11
N GLU A 111 15.45 10.56 -9.22
CA GLU A 111 15.32 9.24 -8.63
C GLU A 111 15.95 9.20 -7.23
N HIS A 112 15.14 8.80 -6.27
CA HIS A 112 15.45 8.75 -4.86
C HIS A 112 15.83 7.32 -4.47
N ALA A 113 16.91 7.20 -3.70
CA ALA A 113 17.29 5.92 -3.11
C ALA A 113 16.26 5.49 -2.06
N GLY A 114 16.01 4.17 -1.98
CA GLY A 114 15.12 3.60 -1.00
C GLY A 114 15.67 3.61 0.43
N PRO A 115 14.86 3.23 1.43
CA PRO A 115 13.47 2.74 1.32
C PRO A 115 12.50 3.79 0.75
N VAL A 116 11.87 3.49 -0.39
CA VAL A 116 10.83 4.35 -0.98
C VAL A 116 9.51 4.06 -0.27
N THR A 117 8.86 5.11 0.23
CA THR A 117 7.50 5.00 0.79
C THR A 117 6.52 4.82 -0.36
N VAL A 118 5.79 3.70 -0.37
CA VAL A 118 4.79 3.35 -1.39
C VAL A 118 3.36 3.42 -0.86
N GLY A 119 3.20 3.72 0.43
CA GLY A 119 1.90 4.00 1.03
C GLY A 119 2.02 4.72 2.35
N VAL A 120 1.02 5.55 2.68
CA VAL A 120 0.95 6.34 3.90
C VAL A 120 -0.42 6.14 4.55
N LEU A 121 -0.41 5.86 5.85
CA LEU A 121 -1.60 5.68 6.68
C LEU A 121 -1.73 6.90 7.59
N LEU A 122 -2.78 7.67 7.39
CA LEU A 122 -3.04 8.92 8.10
C LEU A 122 -4.28 8.79 8.98
N GLN A 123 -4.22 9.38 10.17
CA GLN A 123 -5.36 9.50 11.07
C GLN A 123 -5.52 10.94 11.55
N ARG A 124 -6.76 11.40 11.69
CA ARG A 124 -7.10 12.68 12.31
C ARG A 124 -8.04 12.48 13.48
N GLY A 125 -7.67 13.01 14.64
CA GLY A 125 -8.40 12.84 15.90
C GLY A 125 -8.06 11.54 16.64
N GLU A 126 -8.46 11.47 17.91
CA GLU A 126 -8.25 10.30 18.77
C GLU A 126 -9.46 9.34 18.73
N GLY A 127 -9.20 8.03 18.79
CA GLY A 127 -10.23 6.99 18.85
C GLY A 127 -10.99 6.71 17.53
N GLY A 128 -12.06 5.91 17.62
CA GLY A 128 -12.88 5.47 16.47
C GLY A 128 -13.77 6.55 15.83
N SER A 129 -13.75 7.78 16.34
CA SER A 129 -14.48 8.93 15.78
C SER A 129 -13.65 9.79 14.81
N GLY A 130 -12.36 9.48 14.66
CA GLY A 130 -11.43 10.16 13.77
C GLY A 130 -11.58 9.79 12.29
N GLY A 131 -10.99 10.60 11.40
CA GLY A 131 -10.86 10.23 9.99
C GLY A 131 -9.66 9.32 9.78
N ARG A 132 -9.74 8.37 8.84
CA ARG A 132 -8.62 7.49 8.45
C ARG A 132 -8.44 7.50 6.94
N ILE A 133 -7.20 7.65 6.48
CA ILE A 133 -6.86 7.65 5.05
C ILE A 133 -5.69 6.70 4.83
N ALA A 134 -5.83 5.80 3.86
CA ALA A 134 -4.73 5.06 3.28
C ALA A 134 -4.48 5.59 1.86
N MET A 135 -3.32 6.20 1.62
CA MET A 135 -2.85 6.60 0.29
C MET A 135 -1.81 5.57 -0.15
N ILE A 136 -2.02 4.87 -1.27
CA ILE A 136 -1.13 3.80 -1.74
C ILE A 136 -0.82 4.00 -3.22
N GLY A 137 0.46 3.92 -3.57
CA GLY A 137 0.91 4.00 -4.95
C GLY A 137 0.74 2.66 -5.66
N GLY A 138 -0.08 2.65 -6.71
CA GLY A 138 -0.38 1.50 -7.55
C GLY A 138 -1.58 0.68 -7.06
N HIS A 139 -2.31 0.10 -8.01
CA HIS A 139 -3.43 -0.82 -7.76
C HIS A 139 -3.11 -2.29 -8.12
N HIS A 140 -2.01 -2.53 -8.84
CA HIS A 140 -1.72 -3.83 -9.45
C HIS A 140 -1.54 -4.98 -8.44
N TRP A 141 -1.15 -4.65 -7.20
CA TRP A 141 -0.98 -5.61 -6.10
C TRP A 141 -2.29 -6.22 -5.58
N LEU A 142 -3.44 -5.60 -5.88
CA LEU A 142 -4.78 -6.09 -5.50
C LEU A 142 -5.49 -6.90 -6.58
N THR A 143 -4.83 -7.14 -7.73
CA THR A 143 -5.41 -7.98 -8.78
C THR A 143 -5.52 -9.44 -8.31
N ASN A 144 -6.43 -10.22 -8.90
CA ASN A 144 -6.60 -11.64 -8.56
C ASN A 144 -5.29 -12.45 -8.67
N ALA A 145 -4.39 -12.05 -9.58
CA ALA A 145 -3.09 -12.69 -9.77
C ALA A 145 -2.07 -12.33 -8.68
N GLN A 146 -2.23 -11.17 -8.02
CA GLN A 146 -1.26 -10.61 -7.08
C GLN A 146 -1.72 -10.66 -5.61
N VAL A 147 -3.02 -10.66 -5.34
CA VAL A 147 -3.52 -10.60 -3.95
C VAL A 147 -3.14 -11.84 -3.14
N GLY A 148 -2.99 -13.00 -3.78
CA GLY A 148 -2.53 -14.24 -3.14
C GLY A 148 -1.01 -14.36 -2.99
N GLN A 149 -0.23 -13.39 -3.48
CA GLN A 149 1.22 -13.39 -3.36
C GLN A 149 1.67 -12.81 -2.03
N ALA A 150 2.66 -13.46 -1.41
CA ALA A 150 3.28 -13.02 -0.16
C ALA A 150 2.23 -12.59 0.90
N ALA A 151 2.42 -11.45 1.56
CA ALA A 151 1.46 -10.90 2.53
C ALA A 151 0.41 -9.94 1.91
N ASN A 152 0.17 -9.95 0.58
CA ASN A 152 -0.73 -8.98 -0.05
C ASN A 152 -2.18 -9.09 0.47
N LEU A 153 -2.71 -10.30 0.59
CA LEU A 153 -4.05 -10.51 1.17
C LEU A 153 -4.11 -10.04 2.63
N ALA A 154 -3.06 -10.31 3.41
CA ALA A 154 -2.99 -9.89 4.80
C ALA A 154 -2.94 -8.36 4.92
N LEU A 155 -2.14 -7.68 4.09
CA LEU A 155 -2.08 -6.23 4.01
C LEU A 155 -3.44 -5.64 3.59
N ALA A 156 -4.08 -6.17 2.55
CA ALA A 156 -5.40 -5.72 2.10
C ALA A 156 -6.46 -5.86 3.20
N THR A 157 -6.47 -7.00 3.90
CA THR A 157 -7.38 -7.27 5.01
C THR A 157 -7.10 -6.35 6.18
N GLY A 158 -5.82 -6.14 6.52
CA GLY A 158 -5.39 -5.22 7.58
C GLY A 158 -5.76 -3.77 7.31
N LEU A 159 -5.64 -3.31 6.06
CA LEU A 159 -6.08 -1.99 5.63
C LEU A 159 -7.59 -1.82 5.78
N VAL A 160 -8.39 -2.78 5.32
CA VAL A 160 -9.87 -2.71 5.44
C VAL A 160 -10.28 -2.74 6.91
N ARG A 161 -9.68 -3.64 7.71
CA ARG A 161 -9.87 -3.72 9.17
C ARG A 161 -9.60 -2.37 9.84
N TRP A 162 -8.46 -1.76 9.54
CA TRP A 162 -8.06 -0.48 10.12
C TRP A 162 -8.96 0.65 9.64
N LEU A 163 -9.26 0.76 8.36
CA LEU A 163 -10.10 1.83 7.81
C LEU A 163 -11.53 1.79 8.37
N THR A 164 -12.10 0.60 8.54
CA THR A 164 -13.49 0.43 9.00
C THR A 164 -13.64 0.33 10.51
N ASP A 165 -12.53 0.31 11.26
CA ASP A 165 -12.50 -0.03 12.70
C ASP A 165 -13.08 -1.41 13.02
N ASN A 166 -13.24 -2.28 12.03
CA ASN A 166 -13.86 -3.59 12.20
C ASN A 166 -12.86 -4.60 12.73
N ARG A 167 -12.78 -4.74 14.04
CA ARG A 167 -11.84 -5.65 14.72
C ARG A 167 -12.11 -7.14 14.49
N GLU A 168 -13.27 -7.51 13.96
CA GLU A 168 -13.63 -8.91 13.66
C GLU A 168 -13.01 -9.42 12.35
N LEU A 169 -12.53 -8.51 11.49
CA LEU A 169 -11.81 -8.90 10.29
C LEU A 169 -10.42 -9.43 10.65
N VAL A 170 -10.23 -10.72 10.40
CA VAL A 170 -8.96 -11.44 10.48
C VAL A 170 -8.71 -12.13 9.14
N THR A 171 -7.45 -12.45 8.81
CA THR A 171 -7.15 -13.28 7.64
C THR A 171 -7.81 -14.64 7.83
N ALA A 172 -8.68 -15.04 6.91
CA ALA A 172 -9.28 -16.37 6.96
C ALA A 172 -8.16 -17.41 6.86
N ALA A 173 -8.11 -18.36 7.79
CA ALA A 173 -7.28 -19.55 7.64
C ALA A 173 -7.69 -20.25 6.35
N VAL A 174 -6.71 -20.73 5.57
CA VAL A 174 -6.98 -21.57 4.40
C VAL A 174 -7.77 -22.79 4.87
N ASN A 175 -9.05 -22.85 4.52
CA ASN A 175 -9.89 -24.01 4.77
C ASN A 175 -9.78 -24.92 3.55
N ASP A 176 -9.08 -26.06 3.67
CA ASP A 176 -8.93 -27.09 2.62
C ASP A 176 -10.26 -27.80 2.24
N ARG A 177 -11.40 -27.30 2.74
CA ARG A 177 -12.74 -27.80 2.46
C ARG A 177 -13.68 -26.63 2.20
N LEU A 178 -13.70 -26.15 0.96
CA LEU A 178 -14.68 -25.18 0.51
C LEU A 178 -15.96 -25.91 0.04
N ASP A 179 -16.85 -26.22 0.97
CA ASP A 179 -18.29 -26.28 0.66
C ASP A 179 -18.85 -24.86 0.84
N VAL A 180 -19.03 -24.13 -0.26
CA VAL A 180 -19.55 -22.76 -0.23
C VAL A 180 -21.06 -22.79 0.00
N ARG A 181 -21.49 -22.47 1.23
CA ARG A 181 -22.87 -22.06 1.52
C ARG A 181 -22.91 -20.55 1.70
N TRP A 182 -23.51 -19.87 0.73
CA TRP A 182 -23.62 -18.41 0.71
C TRP A 182 -24.90 -17.93 1.44
N SER A 183 -24.78 -16.85 2.23
CA SER A 183 -25.91 -16.00 2.65
C SER A 183 -25.44 -14.55 2.83
N ALA A 184 -26.15 -13.60 2.23
CA ALA A 184 -25.82 -12.17 2.31
C ALA A 184 -26.26 -11.52 3.62
N GLN A 185 -25.34 -11.24 4.53
CA GLN A 185 -25.53 -10.21 5.56
C GLN A 185 -24.19 -9.55 5.95
N THR A 186 -23.80 -8.48 5.24
CA THR A 186 -23.44 -7.14 5.79
C THR A 186 -22.98 -6.24 4.63
N ALA A 187 -23.56 -5.05 4.52
CA ALA A 187 -23.17 -4.04 3.56
C ALA A 187 -22.35 -2.96 4.27
N GLY A 188 -21.05 -2.91 3.97
CA GLY A 188 -20.20 -1.74 4.22
C GLY A 188 -19.89 -1.10 2.86
N THR A 189 -20.19 0.19 2.69
CA THR A 189 -19.89 0.91 1.45
C THR A 189 -18.42 1.31 1.46
N LEU A 190 -17.56 0.48 0.85
CA LEU A 190 -16.18 0.86 0.54
C LEU A 190 -16.17 1.44 -0.89
N ALA A 191 -15.92 2.73 -1.04
CA ALA A 191 -15.70 3.33 -2.34
C ALA A 191 -14.22 3.20 -2.70
N ALA A 192 -13.89 2.30 -3.63
CA ALA A 192 -12.62 2.29 -4.33
C ALA A 192 -12.80 3.03 -5.66
N LEU A 193 -12.15 4.17 -5.83
CA LEU A 193 -12.13 4.91 -7.09
C LEU A 193 -10.80 4.66 -7.78
N SER A 194 -10.83 4.05 -8.97
CA SER A 194 -9.71 4.01 -9.90
C SER A 194 -10.09 4.85 -11.14
N MET A 195 -9.27 5.82 -11.52
CA MET A 195 -9.34 6.47 -12.83
C MET A 195 -8.04 6.23 -13.58
#